data_AF-A0A5B8B0S4-F1
#
_entry.id   AF-A0A5B8B0S4-F1
#
_cell.length_a   1.000
_cell.length_b   1.000
_cell.length_c   1.000
_cell.angle_alpha   90.00
_cell.angle_beta   90.00
_cell.angle_gamma   90.00
#
_symmetry.space_group_name_H-M   'P 1'
#
loop_
_entity.id
_entity.type
_entity.pdbx_description
1 polymer ?
#
loop_
_entity_poly.entity_id
_entity_poly.type
_entity_poly.pdbx_seq_one_letter_code
_entity_poly.pdbx_strand_id
1 'polypeptide(L)'
;MTKPPARSAKPALSKKAGDGPKKRSGLKLALLVLAPLVLAGGGYAGWMLLAGAEAGAVARAADGEGGQGKDAMQVSSISAELAAETSFTHTYALSVLIAPRCGVANAPALKAASDAEAHADGMLATLSWQSAARRAAATTEKSCTFLRQEVTEGELRAMELAQKNGKTAAAH
;
A
#
# COMPACT_ATOMS: atom_id res chain seq x y z
N MET A 1 -30.38 -29.67 66.75
CA MET A 1 -31.84 -29.86 66.65
C MET A 1 -32.27 -29.62 65.20
N THR A 2 -32.91 -30.65 64.62
CA THR A 2 -33.90 -30.68 63.51
C THR A 2 -33.64 -30.05 62.13
N LYS A 3 -33.71 -30.92 61.10
CA LYS A 3 -33.80 -30.70 59.64
C LYS A 3 -35.24 -30.26 59.19
N PRO A 4 -35.43 -29.78 57.93
CA PRO A 4 -36.55 -28.96 57.38
C PRO A 4 -37.70 -29.78 56.76
N PRO A 5 -38.66 -29.20 56.00
CA PRO A 5 -38.51 -29.17 54.53
C PRO A 5 -39.19 -28.00 53.75
N ALA A 6 -38.86 -27.98 52.45
CA ALA A 6 -39.26 -27.07 51.39
C ALA A 6 -40.75 -27.09 50.99
N ARG A 7 -41.21 -26.06 50.26
CA ARG A 7 -42.39 -26.13 49.40
C ARG A 7 -42.16 -25.41 48.06
N SER A 8 -42.16 -26.20 46.98
CA SER A 8 -42.25 -25.75 45.59
C SER A 8 -43.71 -25.84 45.13
N ALA A 9 -44.20 -24.86 44.34
CA ALA A 9 -45.31 -25.03 43.38
C ALA A 9 -45.34 -23.88 42.34
N LYS A 10 -45.21 -24.24 41.05
CA LYS A 10 -45.55 -23.48 39.82
C LYS A 10 -47.05 -23.73 39.47
N PRO A 11 -47.64 -23.35 38.29
CA PRO A 11 -47.60 -22.15 37.42
C PRO A 11 -49.04 -21.66 37.00
N ALA A 12 -49.16 -20.58 36.20
CA ALA A 12 -50.14 -20.30 35.10
C ALA A 12 -50.31 -18.77 34.91
N LEU A 13 -49.95 -18.12 33.79
CA LEU A 13 -50.50 -18.07 32.43
C LEU A 13 -51.62 -17.01 32.21
N SER A 14 -51.30 -16.06 31.32
CA SER A 14 -52.15 -15.34 30.35
C SER A 14 -52.89 -14.01 30.68
N LYS A 15 -52.38 -12.97 29.98
CA LYS A 15 -53.06 -12.01 29.07
C LYS A 15 -53.98 -10.88 29.60
N LYS A 16 -53.48 -9.65 29.42
CA LYS A 16 -54.11 -8.50 28.71
C LYS A 16 -52.94 -7.70 28.10
N ALA A 17 -52.70 -7.64 26.78
CA ALA A 17 -53.44 -7.04 25.66
C ALA A 17 -53.45 -5.49 25.65
N GLY A 18 -52.77 -4.91 24.64
CA GLY A 18 -52.81 -3.49 24.20
C GLY A 18 -51.76 -2.60 24.89
N ASP A 19 -50.80 -1.94 24.26
CA ASP A 19 -50.78 -1.30 22.93
C ASP A 19 -49.39 -1.39 22.28
N GLY A 20 -49.37 -1.69 20.98
CA GLY A 20 -48.15 -1.74 20.18
C GLY A 20 -47.59 -0.34 19.84
N PRO A 21 -46.27 -0.21 19.60
CA PRO A 21 -45.67 1.05 19.21
C PRO A 21 -46.04 1.44 17.78
N LYS A 22 -46.53 2.68 17.62
CA LYS A 22 -46.92 3.33 16.36
C LYS A 22 -45.88 3.10 15.25
N LYS A 23 -46.33 2.50 14.13
CA LYS A 23 -45.58 2.42 12.86
C LYS A 23 -45.19 3.82 12.38
N ARG A 24 -43.93 4.20 12.55
CA ARG A 24 -43.36 5.42 11.96
C ARG A 24 -42.82 5.06 10.58
N SER A 25 -43.35 5.74 9.56
CA SER A 25 -43.14 5.47 8.14
C SER A 25 -41.66 5.39 7.74
N GLY A 26 -41.19 4.19 7.39
CA GLY A 26 -39.83 3.92 6.89
C GLY A 26 -39.54 4.53 5.51
N LEU A 27 -40.52 5.14 4.86
CA LEU A 27 -40.37 5.80 3.56
C LEU A 27 -39.45 7.04 3.65
N LYS A 28 -39.42 7.72 4.81
CA LYS A 28 -38.57 8.91 5.02
C LYS A 28 -37.12 8.57 5.39
N LEU A 29 -36.88 7.37 5.92
CA LEU A 29 -35.52 6.87 6.20
C LEU A 29 -34.83 6.32 4.95
N ALA A 30 -35.59 5.76 4.01
CA ALA A 30 -35.05 5.33 2.71
C ALA A 30 -34.56 6.50 1.84
N LEU A 31 -35.23 7.65 1.90
CA LEU A 31 -34.85 8.86 1.14
C LEU A 31 -33.56 9.53 1.64
N LEU A 32 -33.25 9.43 2.94
CA LEU A 32 -32.03 10.01 3.51
C LEU A 32 -30.78 9.14 3.31
N VAL A 33 -30.93 7.86 2.97
CA VAL A 33 -29.81 6.95 2.63
C VAL A 33 -29.48 6.98 1.14
N LEU A 34 -30.43 7.33 0.27
CA LEU A 34 -30.22 7.43 -1.18
C LEU A 34 -29.64 8.78 -1.64
N ALA A 35 -29.82 9.86 -0.88
CA ALA A 35 -29.28 11.17 -1.24
C ALA A 35 -27.73 11.27 -1.22
N PRO A 36 -26.99 10.68 -0.26
CA PRO A 36 -25.53 10.74 -0.27
C PRO A 36 -24.89 9.91 -1.38
N LEU A 37 -25.55 8.83 -1.81
CA LEU A 37 -25.02 7.92 -2.84
C LEU A 37 -25.03 8.56 -4.24
N VAL A 38 -25.98 9.45 -4.53
CA VAL A 38 -26.02 10.17 -5.82
C VAL A 38 -25.09 11.38 -5.82
N LEU A 39 -24.89 12.06 -4.68
CA LEU A 39 -23.91 13.15 -4.60
C LEU A 39 -22.45 12.67 -4.49
N ALA A 40 -22.18 11.53 -3.87
CA ALA A 40 -20.84 10.93 -3.88
C ALA A 40 -20.48 10.25 -5.21
N GLY A 41 -21.48 9.85 -6.01
CA GLY A 41 -21.27 9.28 -7.35
C GLY A 41 -21.18 10.31 -8.49
N GLY A 42 -21.81 11.48 -8.35
CA GLY A 42 -21.86 12.50 -9.41
C GLY A 42 -20.73 13.55 -9.36
N GLY A 43 -20.13 13.79 -8.20
CA GLY A 43 -19.11 14.83 -8.03
C GLY A 43 -17.76 14.53 -8.69
N TYR A 44 -17.39 13.25 -8.81
CA TYR A 44 -16.10 12.84 -9.39
C TYR A 44 -16.07 12.94 -10.92
N ALA A 45 -17.23 12.86 -11.58
CA ALA A 45 -17.34 13.06 -13.02
C ALA A 45 -17.30 14.55 -13.41
N GLY A 46 -17.83 15.44 -12.55
CA GLY A 46 -17.82 16.88 -12.79
C GLY A 46 -16.42 17.50 -12.77
N TRP A 47 -15.54 17.04 -11.87
CA TRP A 47 -14.14 17.48 -11.84
C TRP A 47 -13.35 17.04 -13.07
N MET A 48 -13.70 15.91 -13.70
CA MET A 48 -13.04 15.45 -14.94
C MET A 48 -13.36 16.33 -16.15
N LEU A 49 -14.52 16.99 -16.17
CA LEU A 49 -14.90 17.87 -17.29
C LEU A 49 -14.32 19.28 -17.13
N LEU A 50 -14.20 19.80 -15.90
CA LEU A 50 -13.60 21.13 -15.68
C LEU A 50 -12.07 21.07 -15.67
N ALA A 51 -11.45 20.04 -15.09
CA ALA A 51 -9.99 19.83 -15.19
C ALA A 51 -9.56 19.36 -16.59
N GLY A 52 -10.45 18.67 -17.32
CA GLY A 52 -10.20 18.25 -18.70
C GLY A 52 -10.24 19.40 -19.72
N ALA A 53 -11.00 20.47 -19.44
CA ALA A 53 -11.02 21.66 -20.31
C ALA A 53 -9.71 22.46 -20.24
N GLU A 54 -9.05 22.49 -19.08
CA GLU A 54 -7.78 23.21 -18.90
C GLU A 54 -6.58 22.32 -19.26
N ALA A 55 -6.63 21.01 -18.97
CA ALA A 55 -5.65 20.05 -19.46
C ALA A 55 -5.70 19.86 -20.99
N GLY A 56 -6.86 20.05 -21.61
CA GLY A 56 -7.04 19.98 -23.06
C GLY A 56 -6.44 21.17 -23.83
N ALA A 57 -6.18 22.29 -23.17
CA ALA A 57 -5.54 23.46 -23.77
C ALA A 57 -4.01 23.36 -23.78
N VAL A 58 -3.41 22.75 -22.74
CA VAL A 58 -1.96 22.48 -22.70
C VAL A 58 -1.55 21.23 -23.50
N ALA A 59 -2.43 20.23 -23.62
CA ALA A 59 -2.14 19.04 -24.43
C ALA A 59 -2.19 19.32 -25.95
N ARG A 60 -3.08 20.22 -26.40
CA ARG A 60 -3.19 20.60 -27.83
C ARG A 60 -1.99 21.36 -28.39
N ALA A 61 -1.06 21.80 -27.55
CA ALA A 61 0.20 22.41 -28.00
C ALA A 61 1.34 21.39 -28.18
N ALA A 62 1.15 20.13 -27.74
CA ALA A 62 2.17 19.08 -27.81
C ALA A 62 1.74 17.87 -28.67
N ASP A 63 0.66 18.01 -29.46
CA ASP A 63 0.25 17.02 -30.45
C ASP A 63 1.23 16.99 -31.63
N GLY A 64 2.37 16.31 -31.43
CA GLY A 64 2.99 15.51 -32.47
C GLY A 64 2.24 14.18 -32.55
N GLU A 65 1.61 13.95 -33.70
CA GLU A 65 0.74 12.82 -34.05
C GLU A 65 1.15 11.44 -33.51
N GLY A 66 0.15 10.69 -33.01
CA GLY A 66 -0.01 9.29 -33.42
C GLY A 66 -0.02 8.20 -32.33
N GLY A 67 -1.16 8.06 -31.64
CA GLY A 67 -1.65 6.76 -31.14
C GLY A 67 -1.09 6.26 -29.79
N GLN A 68 -1.81 5.27 -29.22
CA GLN A 68 -1.39 4.40 -28.10
C GLN A 68 -1.67 4.86 -26.65
N GLY A 69 -2.96 4.95 -26.30
CA GLY A 69 -3.39 5.03 -24.90
C GLY A 69 -3.23 3.73 -24.09
N LYS A 70 -2.85 2.60 -24.71
CA LYS A 70 -2.61 1.32 -24.01
C LYS A 70 -1.11 1.06 -23.81
N ASP A 71 -0.29 1.37 -24.81
CA ASP A 71 1.15 1.09 -24.74
C ASP A 71 1.88 2.07 -23.81
N ALA A 72 1.45 3.33 -23.72
CA ALA A 72 2.05 4.31 -22.81
C ALA A 72 1.92 3.92 -21.32
N MET A 73 0.81 3.29 -20.92
CA MET A 73 0.61 2.82 -19.55
C MET A 73 1.44 1.57 -19.23
N GLN A 74 1.61 0.67 -20.20
CA GLN A 74 2.42 -0.54 -20.01
C GLN A 74 3.92 -0.23 -19.95
N VAL A 75 4.40 0.72 -20.77
CA VAL A 75 5.81 1.16 -20.77
C VAL A 75 6.17 1.85 -19.44
N SER A 76 5.25 2.63 -18.87
CA SER A 76 5.49 3.29 -17.57
C SER A 76 5.51 2.31 -16.40
N SER A 77 4.67 1.27 -16.40
CA SER A 77 4.71 0.25 -15.33
C SER A 77 5.97 -0.61 -15.39
N ILE A 78 6.45 -0.97 -16.58
CA ILE A 78 7.74 -1.68 -16.75
C ILE A 78 8.89 -0.82 -16.22
N SER A 79 8.86 0.48 -16.48
CA SER A 79 9.89 1.41 -16.01
C SER A 79 9.91 1.51 -14.48
N ALA A 80 8.72 1.58 -13.85
CA ALA A 80 8.60 1.64 -12.40
C ALA A 80 9.05 0.33 -11.72
N GLU A 81 8.74 -0.82 -12.31
CA GLU A 81 9.15 -2.12 -11.78
C GLU A 81 10.66 -2.34 -11.92
N LEU A 82 11.25 -1.93 -13.04
CA LEU A 82 12.70 -1.99 -13.23
C LEU A 82 13.44 -1.04 -12.28
N ALA A 83 12.92 0.17 -12.08
CA ALA A 83 13.45 1.10 -11.07
C ALA A 83 13.35 0.48 -9.66
N ALA A 84 12.23 -0.19 -9.37
CA ALA A 84 12.02 -0.86 -8.10
C ALA A 84 12.95 -2.07 -7.88
N GLU A 85 13.35 -2.79 -8.92
CA GLU A 85 14.30 -3.92 -8.79
C GLU A 85 15.76 -3.49 -8.71
N THR A 86 16.08 -2.28 -9.20
CA THR A 86 17.44 -1.73 -9.24
C THR A 86 17.73 -0.73 -8.12
N SER A 87 16.76 -0.41 -7.28
CA SER A 87 16.87 0.53 -6.17
C SER A 87 17.73 -0.01 -5.02
N PHE A 88 18.31 0.88 -4.22
CA PHE A 88 18.98 0.49 -2.97
C PHE A 88 17.99 -0.15 -1.98
N THR A 89 16.74 0.31 -2.00
CA THR A 89 15.65 -0.22 -1.18
C THR A 89 15.37 -1.68 -1.50
N HIS A 90 15.45 -2.09 -2.77
CA HIS A 90 15.32 -3.50 -3.14
C HIS A 90 16.42 -4.34 -2.52
N THR A 91 17.68 -3.95 -2.69
CA THR A 91 18.80 -4.72 -2.16
C THR A 91 18.82 -4.74 -0.63
N TYR A 92 18.45 -3.63 0.03
CA TYR A 92 18.28 -3.59 1.48
C TYR A 92 17.14 -4.50 1.94
N ALA A 93 15.97 -4.41 1.30
CA ALA A 93 14.82 -5.26 1.59
C ALA A 93 15.17 -6.74 1.44
N LEU A 94 15.88 -7.10 0.36
CA LEU A 94 16.37 -8.45 0.13
C LEU A 94 17.26 -8.92 1.28
N SER A 95 18.19 -8.09 1.75
CA SER A 95 19.07 -8.43 2.89
C SER A 95 18.32 -8.77 4.17
N VAL A 96 17.21 -8.05 4.44
CA VAL A 96 16.35 -8.28 5.60
C VAL A 96 15.55 -9.58 5.42
N LEU A 97 14.98 -9.78 4.24
CA LEU A 97 14.06 -10.89 3.97
C LEU A 97 14.76 -12.25 3.87
N ILE A 98 16.01 -12.29 3.38
CA ILE A 98 16.78 -13.54 3.30
C ILE A 98 17.44 -13.91 4.64
N ALA A 99 17.49 -13.00 5.61
CA ALA A 99 18.22 -13.20 6.87
C ALA A 99 17.83 -14.48 7.63
N PRO A 100 16.55 -14.89 7.72
CA PRO A 100 16.17 -16.13 8.40
C PRO A 100 16.74 -17.40 7.77
N ARG A 101 17.09 -17.38 6.48
CA ARG A 101 17.61 -18.54 5.74
C ARG A 101 19.11 -18.44 5.47
N CYS A 102 19.60 -17.26 5.15
CA CYS A 102 20.96 -17.01 4.68
C CYS A 102 21.86 -16.32 5.71
N GLY A 103 21.30 -15.95 6.87
CA GLY A 103 21.98 -15.18 7.91
C GLY A 103 21.93 -13.67 7.67
N VAL A 104 22.24 -12.91 8.72
CA VAL A 104 22.18 -11.44 8.71
C VAL A 104 23.37 -10.85 7.96
N ALA A 105 23.12 -9.90 7.07
CA ALA A 105 24.14 -9.07 6.44
C ALA A 105 24.32 -7.76 7.20
N ASN A 106 25.57 -7.30 7.36
CA ASN A 106 25.85 -5.97 7.86
C ASN A 106 25.80 -4.97 6.69
N ALA A 107 24.70 -4.23 6.60
CA ALA A 107 24.40 -3.37 5.45
C ALA A 107 23.93 -1.94 5.85
N PRO A 108 24.72 -1.19 6.66
CA PRO A 108 24.32 0.12 7.16
C PRO A 108 24.23 1.19 6.07
N ALA A 109 25.11 1.19 5.07
CA ALA A 109 25.06 2.16 3.98
C ALA A 109 23.85 1.90 3.07
N LEU A 110 23.54 0.64 2.77
CA LEU A 110 22.33 0.23 2.07
C LEU A 110 21.08 0.67 2.82
N LYS A 111 21.07 0.52 4.16
CA LYS A 111 19.96 1.01 4.96
C LYS A 111 19.80 2.52 4.80
N ALA A 112 20.87 3.29 4.94
CA ALA A 112 20.81 4.74 4.82
C ALA A 112 20.36 5.19 3.41
N ALA A 113 20.86 4.53 2.37
CA ALA A 113 20.43 4.78 0.99
C ALA A 113 18.96 4.43 0.76
N SER A 114 18.50 3.30 1.32
CA SER A 114 17.09 2.91 1.27
C SER A 114 16.18 3.90 2.02
N ASP A 115 16.59 4.36 3.21
CA ASP A 115 15.84 5.36 3.96
C ASP A 115 15.74 6.68 3.17
N ALA A 116 16.82 7.08 2.48
CA ALA A 116 16.84 8.26 1.62
C ALA A 116 15.93 8.10 0.38
N GLU A 117 15.95 6.93 -0.28
CA GLU A 117 15.04 6.61 -1.39
C GLU A 117 13.59 6.60 -0.94
N ALA A 118 13.29 6.00 0.21
CA ALA A 118 11.93 5.97 0.76
C ALA A 118 11.41 7.36 1.12
N HIS A 119 12.30 8.25 1.56
CA HIS A 119 11.96 9.65 1.82
C HIS A 119 11.75 10.45 0.52
N ALA A 120 12.47 10.12 -0.55
CA ALA A 120 12.32 10.78 -1.85
C ALA A 120 11.09 10.28 -2.62
N ASP A 121 10.84 8.96 -2.59
CA ASP A 121 9.76 8.29 -3.30
C ASP A 121 9.27 7.05 -2.51
N GLY A 122 8.23 7.25 -1.71
CA GLY A 122 7.61 6.17 -0.93
C GLY A 122 6.93 5.11 -1.79
N MET A 123 6.53 5.43 -3.03
CA MET A 123 5.91 4.46 -3.94
C MET A 123 6.97 3.55 -4.54
N LEU A 124 8.12 4.09 -4.96
CA LEU A 124 9.28 3.30 -5.36
C LEU A 124 9.72 2.37 -4.24
N ALA A 125 9.82 2.85 -3.00
CA ALA A 125 10.19 2.02 -1.86
C ALA A 125 9.19 0.87 -1.65
N THR A 126 7.88 1.15 -1.74
CA THR A 126 6.84 0.12 -1.61
C THR A 126 6.97 -0.95 -2.69
N LEU A 127 7.15 -0.55 -3.96
CA LEU A 127 7.35 -1.48 -5.07
C LEU A 127 8.65 -2.29 -4.92
N SER A 128 9.71 -1.66 -4.41
CA SER A 128 11.01 -2.28 -4.19
C SER A 128 10.96 -3.37 -3.12
N TRP A 129 10.20 -3.14 -2.05
CA TRP A 129 9.93 -4.15 -1.02
C TRP A 129 9.12 -5.33 -1.57
N GLN A 130 8.11 -5.05 -2.40
CA GLN A 130 7.31 -6.10 -3.03
C GLN A 130 8.16 -6.94 -4.01
N SER A 131 8.99 -6.31 -4.83
CA SER A 131 9.87 -7.02 -5.76
C SER A 131 10.92 -7.85 -5.02
N ALA A 132 11.51 -7.32 -3.94
CA ALA A 132 12.42 -8.06 -3.08
C ALA A 132 11.74 -9.25 -2.39
N ALA A 133 10.49 -9.10 -1.94
CA ALA A 133 9.71 -10.18 -1.33
C ALA A 133 9.43 -11.34 -2.31
N ARG A 134 9.07 -11.04 -3.56
CA ARG A 134 8.91 -12.08 -4.60
C ARG A 134 10.20 -12.88 -4.80
N ARG A 135 11.33 -12.19 -4.82
CA ARG A 135 12.65 -12.82 -4.99
C ARG A 135 13.07 -13.64 -3.77
N ALA A 136 12.86 -13.10 -2.57
CA ALA A 136 13.13 -13.81 -1.32
C ALA A 136 12.27 -15.08 -1.18
N ALA A 137 11.03 -15.07 -1.65
CA ALA A 137 10.15 -16.25 -1.62
C ALA A 137 10.71 -17.42 -2.44
N ALA A 138 11.35 -17.13 -3.58
CA ALA A 138 12.01 -18.14 -4.43
C ALA A 138 13.41 -18.55 -3.95
N THR A 139 13.91 -17.97 -2.86
CA THR A 139 15.28 -18.21 -2.35
C THR A 139 15.37 -19.58 -1.66
N THR A 140 16.41 -20.34 -2.03
CA THR A 140 16.80 -21.59 -1.37
C THR A 140 18.17 -21.46 -0.70
N GLU A 141 18.56 -22.45 0.11
CA GLU A 141 19.89 -22.47 0.75
C GLU A 141 21.03 -22.39 -0.28
N LYS A 142 20.85 -22.99 -1.46
CA LYS A 142 21.86 -22.97 -2.54
C LYS A 142 22.10 -21.58 -3.13
N SER A 143 21.09 -20.71 -3.10
CA SER A 143 21.20 -19.33 -3.60
C SER A 143 21.78 -18.35 -2.57
N CYS A 144 21.97 -18.76 -1.31
CA CYS A 144 22.39 -17.85 -0.25
C CYS A 144 23.73 -17.17 -0.51
N THR A 145 24.73 -17.88 -1.05
CA THR A 145 26.03 -17.28 -1.37
C THR A 145 25.91 -16.16 -2.38
N PHE A 146 25.16 -16.38 -3.45
CA PHE A 146 24.94 -15.38 -4.50
C PHE A 146 24.15 -14.17 -3.98
N LEU A 147 23.06 -14.40 -3.25
CA LEU A 147 22.24 -13.31 -2.71
C LEU A 147 22.99 -12.48 -1.66
N ARG A 148 23.84 -13.12 -0.85
CA ARG A 148 24.70 -12.39 0.09
C ARG A 148 25.77 -11.57 -0.61
N GLN A 149 26.33 -12.08 -1.71
CA GLN A 149 27.27 -11.33 -2.52
C GLN A 149 26.60 -10.09 -3.13
N GLU A 150 25.39 -10.24 -3.66
CA GLU A 150 24.62 -9.11 -4.19
C GLU A 150 24.35 -8.03 -3.14
N VAL A 151 23.96 -8.43 -1.92
CA VAL A 151 23.79 -7.50 -0.80
C VAL A 151 25.11 -6.78 -0.48
N THR A 152 26.23 -7.51 -0.51
CA THR A 152 27.56 -6.92 -0.26
C THR A 152 27.95 -5.93 -1.36
N GLU A 153 27.70 -6.25 -2.61
CA GLU A 153 27.93 -5.35 -3.75
C GLU A 153 27.01 -4.12 -3.70
N GLY A 154 25.76 -4.30 -3.25
CA GLY A 154 24.84 -3.20 -2.96
C GLY A 154 25.37 -2.26 -1.87
N GLU A 155 25.91 -2.83 -0.78
CA GLU A 155 26.52 -2.06 0.31
C GLU A 155 27.69 -1.23 -0.18
N LEU A 156 28.60 -1.82 -0.96
CA LEU A 156 29.73 -1.09 -1.54
C LEU A 156 29.28 0.05 -2.46
N ARG A 157 28.25 -0.17 -3.29
CA ARG A 157 27.67 0.88 -4.14
C ARG A 157 27.04 2.00 -3.32
N ALA A 158 26.33 1.67 -2.23
CA ALA A 158 25.74 2.66 -1.33
C ALA A 158 26.82 3.48 -0.60
N MET A 159 27.91 2.84 -0.17
CA MET A 159 29.07 3.54 0.40
C MET A 159 29.73 4.49 -0.60
N GLU A 160 29.90 4.07 -1.85
CA GLU A 160 30.46 4.91 -2.91
C GLU A 160 29.58 6.14 -3.18
N LEU A 161 28.26 5.96 -3.22
CA LEU A 161 27.30 7.07 -3.36
C LEU A 161 27.40 8.04 -2.19
N ALA A 162 27.46 7.54 -0.95
CA ALA A 162 27.61 8.38 0.24
C ALA A 162 28.92 9.19 0.20
N GLN A 163 30.04 8.58 -0.23
CA GLN A 163 31.31 9.28 -0.38
C GLN A 163 31.26 10.36 -1.47
N LYS A 164 30.62 10.07 -2.61
CA LYS A 164 30.44 11.05 -3.69
C LYS A 164 29.60 12.25 -3.21
N ASN A 165 28.51 11.99 -2.50
CA ASN A 165 27.65 13.05 -1.95
C ASN A 165 28.35 13.89 -0.88
N GLY A 166 29.21 13.28 -0.05
CA GLY A 166 30.04 14.02 0.90
C GLY A 166 31.07 14.91 0.23
N LYS A 167 31.69 14.45 -0.87
CA LYS A 167 32.63 15.24 -1.67
C LYS A 167 31.95 16.41 -2.37
N THR A 168 30.75 16.23 -2.92
CA THR A 168 30.00 17.32 -3.55
C THR A 168 29.54 18.34 -2.52
N ALA A 169 29.07 17.92 -1.34
CA ALA A 169 28.69 18.84 -0.26
C ALA A 169 29.87 19.66 0.29
N ALA A 170 31.10 19.11 0.29
CA ALA A 170 32.30 19.81 0.75
C ALA A 170 32.93 20.74 -0.31
N ALA A 171 32.48 20.68 -1.56
CA ALA A 171 32.96 21.51 -2.67
C ALA A 171 32.14 22.80 -2.88
N HIS A 172 31.08 22.98 -2.10
CA HIS A 172 30.21 24.17 -2.06
C HIS A 172 30.38 24.92 -0.75
#